data_AF-A0A7S3H3V2-F1
#
_entry.id   AF-A0A7S3H3V2-F1
#
_cell.length_a   1.000
_cell.length_b   1.000
_cell.length_c   1.000
_cell.angle_alpha   90.00
_cell.angle_beta   90.00
_cell.angle_gamma   90.00
#
_symmetry.space_group_name_H-M   'P 1'
#
loop_
_entity.id
_entity.type
_entity.pdbx_description
1 polymer ?
#
loop_
_entity_poly.entity_id
_entity_poly.type
_entity_poly.pdbx_seq_one_letter_code
_entity_poly.pdbx_strand_id
1 'polypeptide(L)'
;KNELTLLFTKTGIQCSEVIWSPAGSVVALAYFAPDCCIFDLHDVESNTVLASQIRHDRCSRMYWDPSGRFLATCTITDLRNATARANFEDGFNVYTFQGKLLNRVKKEKLYQFAWRPRPKDLLSPEERRAVVKNLRKFEKMFEKEDRARKQELNQEVAAARHKQAEEFLTWLNSSRAASAALKPRRVEMRNGYDSDDERNYQTEVVTDETVLKTSEQIVH
;
A
#
# COMPACT_ATOMS: atom_id res chain seq x y z
N LYS A 1 -36.54 8.23 -28.11
CA LYS A 1 -36.93 7.08 -27.26
C LYS A 1 -35.64 6.46 -26.78
N ASN A 2 -35.35 6.49 -25.48
CA ASN A 2 -34.15 5.82 -24.96
C ASN A 2 -34.44 4.33 -24.93
N GLU A 3 -33.86 3.60 -25.87
CA GLU A 3 -33.92 2.14 -25.90
C GLU A 3 -33.10 1.60 -24.73
N LEU A 4 -33.77 0.93 -23.79
CA LEU A 4 -33.12 0.24 -22.69
C LEU A 4 -32.66 -1.12 -23.20
N THR A 5 -31.35 -1.35 -23.19
CA THR A 5 -30.74 -2.63 -23.57
C THR A 5 -30.25 -3.36 -22.31
N LEU A 6 -30.65 -4.62 -22.16
CA LEU A 6 -30.10 -5.48 -21.10
C LEU A 6 -28.65 -5.85 -21.46
N LEU A 7 -27.70 -5.51 -20.59
CA LEU A 7 -26.28 -5.83 -20.79
C LEU A 7 -25.96 -7.26 -20.36
N PHE A 8 -26.26 -7.60 -19.11
CA PHE A 8 -26.09 -8.96 -18.58
C PHE A 8 -26.99 -9.18 -17.36
N THR A 9 -27.19 -10.46 -17.03
CA THR A 9 -27.85 -10.89 -15.79
C THR A 9 -26.87 -11.70 -14.97
N LYS A 10 -26.71 -11.35 -13.69
CA LYS A 10 -25.97 -12.14 -12.71
C LYS A 10 -26.89 -12.52 -11.55
N THR A 11 -26.92 -13.81 -11.23
CA THR A 11 -27.70 -14.37 -10.11
C THR A 11 -26.77 -14.90 -9.03
N GLY A 12 -27.26 -14.99 -7.80
CA GLY A 12 -26.50 -15.57 -6.68
C GLY A 12 -25.37 -14.68 -6.11
N ILE A 13 -25.34 -13.40 -6.46
CA ILE A 13 -24.37 -12.44 -5.89
C ILE A 13 -25.05 -11.61 -4.80
N GLN A 14 -24.38 -11.50 -3.66
CA GLN A 14 -24.73 -10.52 -2.63
C GLN A 14 -24.31 -9.15 -3.11
N CYS A 15 -25.28 -8.24 -3.29
CA CYS A 15 -25.02 -6.89 -3.76
C CYS A 15 -26.03 -5.95 -3.09
N SER A 16 -25.52 -5.01 -2.31
CA SER A 16 -26.32 -3.94 -1.72
C SER A 16 -26.27 -2.66 -2.54
N GLU A 17 -25.15 -2.39 -3.22
CA GLU A 17 -24.94 -1.16 -3.98
C GLU A 17 -24.19 -1.43 -5.28
N VAL A 18 -24.59 -0.75 -6.35
CA VAL A 18 -23.96 -0.83 -7.69
C VAL A 18 -23.36 0.52 -8.01
N ILE A 19 -22.04 0.58 -8.17
CA ILE A 19 -21.31 1.84 -8.29
C ILE A 19 -20.51 1.85 -9.60
N TRP A 20 -20.96 2.64 -10.56
CA TRP A 20 -20.34 2.74 -11.88
C TRP A 20 -19.07 3.60 -11.85
N SER A 21 -18.06 3.14 -12.59
CA SER A 21 -16.91 3.96 -12.94
C SER A 21 -17.36 5.12 -13.82
N PRO A 22 -16.94 6.37 -13.57
CA PRO A 22 -17.21 7.51 -14.44
C PRO A 22 -16.72 7.32 -15.89
N ALA A 23 -15.80 6.38 -16.14
CA ALA A 23 -15.34 6.01 -17.47
C ALA A 23 -16.33 5.09 -18.23
N GLY A 24 -17.30 4.49 -17.54
CA GLY A 24 -18.44 3.78 -18.14
C GLY A 24 -18.29 2.28 -18.36
N SER A 25 -17.09 1.73 -18.53
CA SER A 25 -16.91 0.29 -18.82
C SER A 25 -16.97 -0.61 -17.58
N VAL A 26 -16.52 -0.10 -16.43
CA VAL A 26 -16.37 -0.89 -15.20
C VAL A 26 -17.44 -0.54 -14.17
N VAL A 27 -17.97 -1.56 -13.51
CA VAL A 27 -18.91 -1.42 -12.39
C VAL A 27 -18.40 -2.16 -11.16
N ALA A 28 -18.54 -1.54 -9.99
CA ALA A 28 -18.33 -2.19 -8.70
C ALA A 28 -19.67 -2.71 -8.18
N LEU A 29 -19.77 -4.02 -7.95
CA LEU A 29 -20.89 -4.65 -7.27
C LEU A 29 -20.49 -4.83 -5.81
N ALA A 30 -21.01 -3.98 -4.93
CA ALA A 30 -20.60 -3.91 -3.54
C ALA A 30 -21.68 -4.45 -2.61
N TYR A 31 -21.26 -5.24 -1.64
CA TYR A 31 -22.05 -5.69 -0.51
C TYR A 31 -21.47 -5.09 0.77
N PHE A 32 -22.23 -4.22 1.43
CA PHE A 32 -21.88 -3.63 2.71
C PHE A 32 -22.54 -4.42 3.85
N ALA A 33 -21.71 -5.16 4.58
CA ALA A 33 -22.08 -5.75 5.86
C ALA A 33 -21.73 -4.77 7.02
N PRO A 34 -22.26 -4.98 8.24
CA PRO A 34 -21.95 -4.13 9.39
C PRO A 34 -20.46 -4.06 9.74
N ASP A 35 -19.70 -5.13 9.47
CA ASP A 35 -18.30 -5.29 9.85
C ASP A 35 -17.33 -5.23 8.66
N CYS A 36 -17.82 -5.25 7.42
CA CYS A 36 -16.98 -5.26 6.22
C CYS A 36 -17.74 -4.85 4.96
N CYS A 37 -17.01 -4.49 3.91
CA CYS A 37 -17.49 -4.46 2.55
C CYS A 37 -16.80 -5.55 1.75
N ILE A 38 -17.58 -6.30 0.97
CA ILE A 38 -17.08 -7.24 -0.04
C ILE A 38 -17.57 -6.74 -1.39
N PHE A 39 -16.68 -6.64 -2.37
CA PHE A 39 -17.06 -6.15 -3.68
C PHE A 39 -16.32 -6.86 -4.82
N ASP A 40 -16.99 -6.91 -5.96
CA ASP A 40 -16.47 -7.40 -7.22
C ASP A 40 -16.36 -6.24 -8.22
N LEU A 41 -15.33 -6.27 -9.07
CA LEU A 41 -15.15 -5.34 -10.18
C LEU A 41 -15.43 -6.08 -11.48
N HIS A 42 -16.38 -5.56 -12.24
CA HIS A 42 -16.83 -6.15 -13.50
C HIS A 42 -16.63 -5.19 -14.65
N ASP A 43 -16.04 -5.68 -15.73
CA ASP A 43 -16.04 -5.01 -17.02
C ASP A 43 -17.27 -5.46 -17.80
N VAL A 44 -18.14 -4.50 -18.08
CA VAL A 44 -19.44 -4.73 -18.72
C VAL A 44 -19.31 -4.86 -20.23
N GLU A 45 -18.29 -4.24 -20.84
CA GLU A 45 -18.07 -4.30 -22.29
C GLU A 45 -17.50 -5.66 -22.69
N SER A 46 -16.54 -6.17 -21.92
CA SER A 46 -15.98 -7.51 -22.15
C SER A 46 -16.75 -8.64 -21.43
N ASN A 47 -17.73 -8.30 -20.60
CA ASN A 47 -18.46 -9.21 -19.72
C ASN A 47 -17.52 -10.09 -18.88
N THR A 48 -16.48 -9.49 -18.29
CA THR A 48 -15.47 -10.19 -17.50
C THR A 48 -15.45 -9.71 -16.05
N VAL A 49 -15.06 -10.62 -15.15
CA VAL A 49 -14.76 -10.28 -13.76
C VAL A 49 -13.30 -9.85 -13.69
N LEU A 50 -13.05 -8.58 -13.41
CA LEU A 50 -11.70 -8.04 -13.27
C LEU A 50 -11.09 -8.43 -11.91
N ALA A 51 -11.90 -8.36 -10.87
CA ALA A 51 -11.54 -8.80 -9.54
C ALA A 51 -12.78 -9.23 -8.78
N SER A 52 -12.63 -10.20 -7.87
CA SER A 52 -13.72 -10.82 -7.15
C SER A 52 -13.39 -10.93 -5.67
N GLN A 53 -14.40 -10.80 -4.82
CA GLN A 53 -14.35 -10.97 -3.37
C GLN A 53 -13.30 -10.10 -2.70
N ILE A 54 -13.13 -8.85 -3.17
CA ILE A 54 -12.24 -7.90 -2.50
C ILE A 54 -12.91 -7.48 -1.20
N ARG A 55 -12.22 -7.69 -0.08
CA ARG A 55 -12.71 -7.36 1.26
C ARG A 55 -12.02 -6.11 1.81
N HIS A 56 -12.80 -5.20 2.38
CA HIS A 56 -12.32 -4.13 3.24
C HIS A 56 -13.13 -4.14 4.54
N ASP A 57 -12.46 -4.45 5.66
CA ASP A 57 -13.09 -4.47 6.98
C ASP A 57 -13.57 -3.08 7.40
N ARG A 58 -14.76 -3.04 7.99
CA ARG A 58 -15.50 -1.85 8.45
C ARG A 58 -15.69 -0.76 7.40
N CYS A 59 -15.49 -1.10 6.13
CA CYS A 59 -15.75 -0.19 5.04
C CYS A 59 -17.23 0.18 4.99
N SER A 60 -17.51 1.47 4.98
CA SER A 60 -18.87 2.00 4.95
C SER A 60 -19.19 2.76 3.67
N ARG A 61 -18.18 3.19 2.89
CA ARG A 61 -18.37 3.95 1.64
C ARG A 61 -17.33 3.61 0.58
N MET A 62 -17.71 3.80 -0.68
CA MET A 62 -16.84 3.61 -1.85
C MET A 62 -16.96 4.80 -2.79
N TYR A 63 -15.85 5.20 -3.42
CA TYR A 63 -15.80 6.36 -4.31
C TYR A 63 -14.87 6.09 -5.49
N TRP A 64 -15.39 6.19 -6.70
CA TRP A 64 -14.57 6.21 -7.91
C TRP A 64 -13.88 7.56 -8.08
N ASP A 65 -12.64 7.54 -8.55
CA ASP A 65 -11.98 8.77 -8.98
C ASP A 65 -12.65 9.29 -10.28
N PRO A 66 -12.61 10.61 -10.56
CA PRO A 66 -13.28 11.17 -11.74
C PRO A 66 -12.80 10.61 -13.08
N SER A 67 -11.62 9.95 -13.14
CA SER A 67 -11.17 9.25 -14.35
C SER A 67 -11.54 7.79 -14.44
N GLY A 68 -12.12 7.20 -13.39
CA GLY A 68 -12.52 5.80 -13.38
C GLY A 68 -11.37 4.79 -13.34
N ARG A 69 -10.14 5.23 -13.07
CA ARG A 69 -8.94 4.38 -13.01
C ARG A 69 -8.69 3.83 -11.61
N PHE A 70 -9.20 4.53 -10.60
CA PHE A 70 -9.00 4.22 -9.19
C PHE A 70 -10.32 4.21 -8.44
N LEU A 71 -10.40 3.29 -7.49
CA LEU A 71 -11.53 3.14 -6.58
C LEU A 71 -11.02 3.25 -5.15
N ALA A 72 -11.60 4.15 -4.38
CA ALA A 72 -11.35 4.24 -2.94
C ALA A 72 -12.47 3.54 -2.17
N THR A 73 -12.10 2.74 -1.18
CA THR A 73 -13.02 2.18 -0.19
C THR A 73 -12.64 2.76 1.17
N CYS A 74 -13.62 3.19 1.95
CA CYS A 74 -13.40 4.06 3.12
C CYS A 74 -14.19 3.57 4.32
N THR A 75 -13.55 3.61 5.48
CA THR A 75 -14.20 3.50 6.78
C THR A 75 -14.53 4.91 7.26
N ILE A 76 -15.78 5.33 7.07
CA ILE A 76 -16.25 6.66 7.47
C ILE A 76 -16.80 6.63 8.89
N THR A 77 -16.25 7.48 9.75
CA THR A 77 -16.76 7.75 11.11
C THR A 77 -17.94 8.72 11.03
N ASP A 78 -19.12 8.32 11.54
CA ASP A 78 -20.27 9.22 11.64
C ASP A 78 -19.99 10.33 12.67
N LEU A 79 -20.30 11.58 12.30
CA LEU A 79 -20.18 12.75 13.18
C LEU A 79 -20.97 12.59 14.48
N ARG A 80 -22.11 11.88 14.44
CA ARG A 80 -22.94 11.58 15.61
C ARG A 80 -22.27 10.61 16.58
N ASN A 81 -21.26 9.88 16.12
CA ASN A 81 -20.50 8.92 16.91
C ASN A 81 -19.02 9.33 17.04
N ALA A 82 -18.74 10.64 17.08
CA ALA A 82 -17.38 11.17 17.14
C ALA A 82 -16.60 10.72 18.39
N THR A 83 -17.29 10.32 19.47
CA THR A 83 -16.69 9.83 20.72
C THR A 83 -16.36 8.33 20.69
N ALA A 84 -16.82 7.58 19.69
CA ALA A 84 -16.46 6.18 19.56
C ALA A 84 -14.95 6.00 19.45
N ARG A 85 -14.49 4.89 20.02
CA ARG A 85 -13.11 4.44 19.84
C ARG A 85 -12.92 4.07 18.38
N ALA A 86 -11.94 4.72 17.77
CA ALA A 86 -11.45 4.33 16.47
C ALA A 86 -10.72 2.99 16.55
N ASN A 87 -10.68 2.29 15.42
CA ASN A 87 -9.87 1.10 15.29
C ASN A 87 -8.60 1.42 14.48
N PHE A 88 -7.49 0.77 14.82
CA PHE A 88 -6.19 1.01 14.21
C PHE A 88 -6.13 0.66 12.71
N GLU A 89 -7.06 -0.18 12.22
CA GLU A 89 -7.19 -0.49 10.79
C GLU A 89 -8.16 0.43 10.04
N ASP A 90 -8.80 1.38 10.72
CA ASP A 90 -9.69 2.36 10.06
C ASP A 90 -8.89 3.27 9.12
N GLY A 91 -9.56 3.74 8.06
CA GLY A 91 -8.99 4.62 7.08
C GLY A 91 -9.55 4.38 5.69
N PHE A 92 -8.71 4.43 4.67
CA PHE A 92 -9.11 4.17 3.30
C PHE A 92 -8.09 3.35 2.52
N ASN A 93 -8.60 2.54 1.61
CA ASN A 93 -7.82 1.75 0.66
C ASN A 93 -8.06 2.29 -0.74
N VAL A 94 -7.00 2.39 -1.54
CA VAL A 94 -7.08 2.79 -2.96
C VAL A 94 -6.71 1.60 -3.81
N TYR A 95 -7.61 1.24 -4.72
CA TYR A 95 -7.44 0.16 -5.68
C TYR A 95 -7.36 0.73 -7.10
N THR A 96 -6.68 0.02 -7.98
CA THR A 96 -6.88 0.18 -9.43
C THR A 96 -8.27 -0.34 -9.83
N PHE A 97 -8.76 0.07 -11.00
CA PHE A 97 -9.99 -0.48 -11.59
C PHE A 97 -9.94 -2.00 -11.84
N GLN A 98 -8.74 -2.59 -11.84
CA GLN A 98 -8.51 -4.05 -11.94
C GLN A 98 -8.50 -4.74 -10.56
N GLY A 99 -8.73 -4.01 -9.47
CA GLY A 99 -8.79 -4.58 -8.12
C GLY A 99 -7.44 -4.73 -7.42
N LYS A 100 -6.32 -4.32 -8.03
CA LYS A 100 -5.02 -4.27 -7.35
C LYS A 100 -5.02 -3.17 -6.29
N LEU A 101 -4.77 -3.51 -5.03
CA LEU A 101 -4.53 -2.57 -3.94
C LEU A 101 -3.24 -1.79 -4.19
N LEU A 102 -3.32 -0.46 -4.23
CA LEU A 102 -2.18 0.43 -4.41
C LEU A 102 -1.70 1.02 -3.09
N ASN A 103 -2.64 1.40 -2.23
CA ASN A 103 -2.31 2.05 -0.97
C ASN A 103 -3.36 1.76 0.09
N ARG A 104 -2.91 1.61 1.34
CA ARG A 104 -3.73 1.56 2.55
C ARG A 104 -3.28 2.67 3.46
N VAL A 105 -4.16 3.63 3.68
CA VAL A 105 -3.88 4.77 4.56
C VAL A 105 -4.72 4.62 5.81
N LYS A 106 -4.04 4.37 6.94
CA LYS A 106 -4.67 4.30 8.25
C LYS A 106 -4.99 5.72 8.73
N LYS A 107 -6.23 5.94 9.15
CA LYS A 107 -6.72 7.18 9.74
C LYS A 107 -7.69 6.83 10.86
N GLU A 108 -7.34 7.27 12.07
CA GLU A 108 -8.12 7.00 13.28
C GLU A 108 -9.59 7.41 13.11
N LYS A 109 -9.86 8.65 12.69
CA LYS A 109 -11.23 9.11 12.41
C LYS A 109 -11.27 9.79 11.05
N LEU A 110 -11.88 9.12 10.08
CA LEU A 110 -12.10 9.62 8.73
C LEU A 110 -13.56 10.02 8.59
N TYR A 111 -13.86 11.32 8.63
CA TYR A 111 -15.25 11.80 8.56
C TYR A 111 -15.78 11.94 7.13
N GLN A 112 -14.87 12.18 6.17
CA GLN A 112 -15.22 12.38 4.78
C GLN A 112 -14.07 11.92 3.89
N PHE A 113 -14.43 11.36 2.75
CA PHE A 113 -13.52 11.14 1.64
C PHE A 113 -14.13 11.74 0.38
N ALA A 114 -13.33 12.47 -0.39
CA ALA A 114 -13.73 12.95 -1.70
C ALA A 114 -12.51 12.99 -2.62
N TRP A 115 -12.66 12.48 -3.83
CA TRP A 115 -11.66 12.70 -4.87
C TRP A 115 -11.72 14.17 -5.30
N ARG A 116 -10.54 14.77 -5.52
CA ARG A 116 -10.48 16.12 -6.11
C ARG A 116 -11.18 16.09 -7.47
N PRO A 117 -12.22 16.91 -7.70
CA PRO A 117 -12.85 17.01 -9.01
C PRO A 117 -11.82 17.38 -10.07
N ARG A 118 -11.88 16.71 -11.22
CA ARG A 118 -11.02 17.10 -12.35
C ARG A 118 -11.68 18.25 -13.11
N PRO A 119 -10.94 19.33 -13.42
CA PRO A 119 -11.42 20.35 -14.33
C PRO A 119 -11.70 19.74 -15.71
N LYS A 120 -12.55 20.44 -16.49
CA LYS A 120 -12.91 20.01 -17.84
C LYS A 120 -11.65 19.86 -18.70
N ASP A 121 -11.65 18.84 -19.55
CA ASP A 121 -10.56 18.59 -20.50
C ASP A 121 -10.27 19.85 -21.33
N LEU A 122 -8.98 20.19 -21.46
CA LEU A 122 -8.51 21.31 -22.28
C LEU A 122 -8.57 20.99 -23.78
N LEU A 123 -8.67 19.71 -24.12
CA LEU A 123 -8.68 19.23 -25.50
C LEU A 123 -10.04 19.45 -26.14
N SER A 124 -10.03 19.97 -27.37
CA SER A 124 -11.19 19.94 -28.24
C SER A 124 -11.62 18.49 -28.55
N PRO A 125 -12.88 18.26 -28.95
CA PRO A 125 -13.35 16.94 -29.37
C PRO A 125 -12.53 16.32 -30.53
N GLU A 126 -11.93 17.16 -31.38
CA GLU A 126 -11.08 16.72 -32.49
C GLU A 126 -9.72 16.22 -32.00
N GLU A 127 -9.07 16.98 -31.12
CA GLU A 127 -7.80 16.57 -30.51
C GLU A 127 -7.97 15.30 -29.70
N ARG A 128 -9.07 15.16 -28.95
CA ARG A 128 -9.38 13.94 -28.21
C ARG A 128 -9.46 12.73 -29.13
N ARG A 129 -10.13 12.86 -30.29
CA ARG A 129 -10.19 11.79 -31.31
C ARG A 129 -8.82 11.48 -31.89
N ALA A 130 -8.00 12.49 -32.15
CA ALA A 130 -6.64 12.31 -32.64
C ALA A 130 -5.74 11.58 -31.62
N VAL A 131 -5.89 11.87 -30.33
CA VAL A 131 -5.18 11.18 -29.24
C VAL A 131 -5.60 9.72 -29.17
N VAL A 132 -6.90 9.43 -29.18
CA VAL A 132 -7.43 8.05 -29.16
C VAL A 132 -6.94 7.25 -30.37
N LYS A 133 -6.92 7.85 -31.57
CA LYS A 133 -6.40 7.20 -32.79
C LYS A 133 -4.92 6.83 -32.69
N ASN A 134 -4.13 7.65 -32.00
CA ASN A 134 -2.69 7.47 -31.86
C ASN A 134 -2.27 6.93 -30.49
N LEU A 135 -3.19 6.31 -29.74
CA LEU A 135 -2.99 5.93 -28.34
C LEU A 135 -1.72 5.08 -28.12
N ARG A 136 -1.48 4.08 -28.99
CA ARG A 136 -0.29 3.20 -28.94
C ARG A 136 1.04 3.96 -29.04
N LYS A 137 1.07 5.09 -29.76
CA LYS A 137 2.27 5.93 -29.88
C LYS A 137 2.54 6.65 -28.57
N PHE A 138 1.50 7.24 -27.99
CA PHE A 138 1.59 7.93 -26.70
C PHE A 138 1.90 6.98 -25.55
N GLU A 139 1.29 5.78 -25.54
CA GLU A 139 1.58 4.72 -24.58
C GLU A 139 3.08 4.39 -24.53
N LYS A 140 3.69 4.08 -25.68
CA LYS A 140 5.13 3.78 -25.77
C LYS A 140 6.01 4.95 -25.32
N MET A 141 5.61 6.19 -25.64
CA MET A 141 6.33 7.39 -25.23
C MET A 141 6.29 7.55 -23.71
N PHE A 142 5.09 7.50 -23.10
CA PHE A 142 4.91 7.66 -21.66
C PHE A 142 5.53 6.50 -20.87
N GLU A 143 5.43 5.25 -21.34
CA GLU A 143 6.11 4.13 -20.68
C GLU A 143 7.63 4.30 -20.65
N LYS A 144 8.22 4.83 -21.73
CA LYS A 144 9.66 5.10 -21.79
C LYS A 144 10.04 6.21 -20.80
N GLU A 145 9.29 7.30 -20.77
CA GLU A 145 9.52 8.43 -19.87
C GLU A 145 9.35 8.03 -18.39
N ASP A 146 8.28 7.30 -18.06
CA ASP A 146 8.02 6.81 -16.70
C ASP A 146 9.10 5.82 -16.24
N ARG A 147 9.58 4.95 -17.14
CA ARG A 147 10.69 4.04 -16.85
C ARG A 147 11.98 4.80 -16.58
N ALA A 148 12.30 5.81 -17.39
CA ALA A 148 13.48 6.64 -17.19
C ALA A 148 13.42 7.39 -15.85
N ARG A 149 12.29 8.04 -15.54
CA ARG A 149 12.08 8.74 -14.27
C ARG A 149 12.20 7.80 -13.06
N LYS A 150 11.65 6.59 -13.16
CA LYS A 150 11.76 5.58 -12.10
C LYS A 150 13.21 5.11 -11.90
N GLN A 151 13.96 4.94 -12.99
CA GLN A 151 15.38 4.58 -12.92
C GLN A 151 16.21 5.69 -12.27
N GLU A 152 15.98 6.95 -12.65
CA GLU A 152 16.63 8.12 -12.08
C GLU A 152 16.37 8.23 -10.57
N LEU A 153 15.11 8.15 -10.14
CA LEU A 153 14.75 8.18 -8.72
C LEU A 153 15.42 7.03 -7.93
N ASN A 154 15.44 5.82 -8.50
CA ASN A 154 16.07 4.68 -7.84
C ASN A 154 17.59 4.85 -7.73
N GLN A 155 18.24 5.42 -8.74
CA GLN A 155 19.66 5.72 -8.73
C GLN A 155 19.99 6.78 -7.66
N GLU A 156 19.17 7.83 -7.54
CA GLU A 156 19.33 8.86 -6.51
C GLU A 156 19.22 8.26 -5.09
N VAL A 157 18.20 7.44 -4.83
CA VAL A 157 18.06 6.74 -3.54
C VAL A 157 19.24 5.79 -3.28
N ALA A 158 19.69 5.06 -4.29
CA ALA A 158 20.83 4.16 -4.15
C ALA A 158 22.12 4.92 -3.85
N ALA A 159 22.38 6.04 -4.54
CA ALA A 159 23.52 6.91 -4.30
C ALA A 159 23.49 7.52 -2.90
N ALA A 160 22.32 7.98 -2.44
CA ALA A 160 22.16 8.50 -1.07
C ALA A 160 22.46 7.43 -0.01
N ARG A 161 21.97 6.19 -0.21
CA ARG A 161 22.28 5.07 0.68
C ARG A 161 23.76 4.69 0.67
N HIS A 162 24.38 4.67 -0.52
CA HIS A 162 25.81 4.41 -0.65
C HIS A 162 26.63 5.45 0.11
N LYS A 163 26.30 6.73 -0.04
CA LYS A 163 26.96 7.83 0.67
C LYS A 163 26.83 7.68 2.19
N GLN A 164 25.63 7.38 2.70
CA GLN A 164 25.42 7.15 4.13
C GLN A 164 26.23 5.95 4.65
N ALA A 165 26.30 4.86 3.87
CA ALA A 165 27.10 3.69 4.23
C ALA A 165 28.59 4.02 4.26
N GLU A 166 29.09 4.78 3.28
CA GLU A 166 30.48 5.22 3.20
C GLU A 166 30.86 6.15 4.36
N GLU A 167 30.00 7.11 4.70
CA GLU A 167 30.16 7.99 5.87
C GLU A 167 30.25 7.17 7.16
N PHE A 168 29.34 6.19 7.34
CA PHE A 168 29.34 5.31 8.49
C PHE A 168 30.60 4.44 8.57
N LEU A 169 31.02 3.85 7.44
CA LEU A 169 32.24 3.02 7.39
C LEU A 169 33.49 3.85 7.69
N THR A 170 33.55 5.08 7.18
CA THR A 170 34.64 6.01 7.45
C THR A 170 34.70 6.38 8.94
N TRP A 171 33.54 6.71 9.53
CA TRP A 171 33.43 6.96 10.96
C TRP A 171 33.82 5.73 11.80
N LEU A 172 33.36 4.54 11.42
CA LEU A 172 33.67 3.30 12.13
C LEU A 172 35.16 2.99 12.09
N ASN A 173 35.80 3.12 10.93
CA ASN A 173 37.23 2.87 10.76
C ASN A 173 38.07 3.87 11.54
N SER A 174 37.74 5.16 11.49
CA SER A 174 38.44 6.19 12.28
C SER A 174 38.28 5.97 13.79
N SER A 175 37.09 5.60 14.25
CA SER A 175 36.81 5.27 15.65
C SER A 175 37.55 4.02 16.11
N ARG A 176 37.62 2.98 15.28
CA ARG A 176 38.40 1.76 15.54
C ARG A 176 39.89 2.07 15.63
N ALA A 177 40.42 2.86 14.71
CA ALA A 177 41.82 3.27 14.72
C ALA A 177 42.17 4.08 15.99
N ALA A 178 41.33 5.04 16.37
CA ALA A 178 41.51 5.82 17.59
C ALA A 178 41.44 4.93 18.85
N SER A 179 40.49 4.01 18.91
CA SER A 179 40.35 3.06 20.02
C SER A 179 41.57 2.13 20.13
N ALA A 180 42.07 1.62 19.00
CA ALA A 180 43.28 0.79 18.93
C ALA A 180 44.52 1.56 19.39
N ALA A 181 44.68 2.82 18.99
CA ALA A 181 45.78 3.68 19.43
C ALA A 181 45.74 3.98 20.93
N LEU A 182 44.55 4.09 21.52
CA LEU A 182 44.35 4.30 22.96
C LEU A 182 44.43 3.01 23.79
N LYS A 183 44.33 1.83 23.16
CA LYS A 183 44.38 0.52 23.84
C LYS A 183 45.57 0.37 24.81
N PRO A 184 46.85 0.62 24.45
CA PRO A 184 47.96 0.44 25.38
C PRO A 184 47.81 1.31 26.65
N ARG A 185 47.38 2.57 26.49
CA ARG A 185 47.10 3.46 27.62
C ARG A 185 45.95 2.97 28.48
N ARG A 186 44.89 2.41 27.88
CA ARG A 186 43.75 1.82 28.63
C ARG A 186 44.18 0.59 29.45
N VAL A 187 45.08 -0.24 28.92
CA VAL A 187 45.64 -1.41 29.61
C VAL A 187 46.55 -0.96 30.76
N GLU A 188 47.40 0.05 30.54
CA GLU A 188 48.26 0.64 31.59
C GLU A 188 47.43 1.20 32.75
N MET A 189 46.38 1.98 32.46
CA MET A 189 45.46 2.52 33.48
C MET A 189 44.68 1.43 34.24
N ARG A 190 44.70 0.18 33.76
CA ARG A 190 44.05 -0.99 34.39
C ARG A 190 45.08 -1.96 34.97
N ASN A 191 46.28 -1.49 35.30
CA ASN A 191 47.35 -2.29 35.90
C ASN A 191 47.71 -3.53 35.04
N GLY A 192 47.65 -3.41 33.72
CA GLY A 192 48.01 -4.50 32.79
C GLY A 192 46.84 -5.39 32.37
N TYR A 193 45.62 -5.18 32.88
CA TYR A 193 44.45 -5.96 32.50
C TYR A 193 43.85 -5.48 31.16
N ASP A 194 43.88 -6.34 30.14
CA ASP A 194 43.28 -6.08 28.83
C ASP A 194 41.82 -6.51 28.80
N SER A 195 40.89 -5.56 29.00
CA SER A 195 39.47 -5.84 28.90
C SER A 195 39.02 -6.28 27.52
N ASP A 196 39.78 -5.99 26.45
CA ASP A 196 39.34 -6.27 25.08
C ASP A 196 39.85 -7.65 24.58
N ASP A 197 40.50 -8.44 25.45
CA ASP A 197 40.96 -9.81 25.15
C ASP A 197 39.82 -10.82 25.39
N GLU A 198 39.37 -11.49 24.34
CA GLU A 198 38.27 -12.47 24.44
C GLU A 198 38.59 -13.63 25.40
N ARG A 199 39.87 -13.92 25.66
CA ARG A 199 40.27 -14.95 26.63
C ARG A 199 39.92 -14.60 28.08
N ASN A 200 39.65 -13.32 28.36
CA ASN A 200 39.24 -12.84 29.67
C ASN A 200 37.72 -12.97 29.92
N TYR A 201 36.96 -13.40 28.91
CA TYR A 201 35.52 -13.62 29.00
C TYR A 201 35.19 -15.11 28.96
N GLN A 202 34.27 -15.53 29.83
CA GLN A 202 33.59 -16.82 29.70
C GLN A 202 32.22 -16.55 29.08
N THR A 203 31.97 -17.11 27.89
CA THR A 203 30.68 -17.00 27.22
C THR A 203 29.81 -18.18 27.65
N GLU A 204 28.71 -17.90 28.37
CA GLU A 204 27.69 -18.89 28.69
C GLU A 204 26.53 -18.76 27.69
N VAL A 205 26.24 -19.83 26.95
CA VAL A 205 25.13 -19.84 25.99
C VAL A 205 23.88 -20.35 26.72
N VAL A 206 23.04 -19.42 27.17
CA VAL A 206 21.73 -19.74 27.75
C VAL A 206 20.74 -19.98 26.62
N THR A 207 20.15 -21.18 26.58
CA THR A 207 19.14 -21.56 25.58
C THR A 207 17.77 -21.58 26.26
N ASP A 208 16.94 -20.58 25.98
CA ASP A 208 15.57 -20.52 26.50
C ASP A 208 14.59 -21.18 25.51
N GLU A 209 14.10 -22.37 25.88
CA GLU A 209 13.02 -23.03 25.13
C GLU A 209 11.65 -22.51 25.59
N THR A 210 10.95 -21.79 24.73
CA THR A 210 9.58 -21.32 25.00
C THR A 210 8.56 -22.29 24.40
N VAL A 211 7.78 -22.97 25.23
CA VAL A 211 6.70 -23.85 24.75
C VAL A 211 5.55 -23.00 24.21
N LEU A 212 5.38 -22.98 22.89
CA LEU A 212 4.42 -22.11 22.19
C LEU A 212 2.96 -22.58 22.28
N LYS A 213 2.69 -23.87 22.59
CA LYS A 213 1.32 -24.40 22.65
C LYS A 213 1.28 -25.76 23.37
N THR A 214 0.44 -25.87 24.40
CA THR A 214 0.07 -27.15 25.03
C THR A 214 -1.37 -27.48 24.63
N SER A 215 -1.63 -28.70 24.16
CA SER A 215 -2.98 -29.20 23.90
C SER A 215 -3.24 -30.49 24.68
N GLU A 216 -4.26 -30.48 25.53
CA GLU A 216 -4.76 -31.68 26.19
C GLU A 216 -5.81 -32.35 25.30
N GLN A 217 -5.65 -33.65 25.04
CA GLN A 217 -6.70 -34.49 24.47
C GLN A 217 -7.31 -35.34 25.58
N ILE A 218 -8.61 -35.19 25.80
CA ILE A 218 -9.39 -36.07 26.67
C ILE A 218 -9.72 -37.30 25.85
N VAL A 219 -9.18 -38.45 26.26
CA VAL A 219 -9.52 -39.76 25.68
C VAL A 219 -10.80 -40.26 26.35
N HIS A 220 -11.82 -40.55 25.54
CA HIS A 220 -13.13 -41.03 25.98
C HIS A 220 -13.13 -42.53 26.30
#